data_AF-F8GLS7-F1
#
_entry.id   AF-F8GLS7-F1
#
_cell.length_a   1.000
_cell.length_b   1.000
_cell.length_c   1.000
_cell.angle_alpha   90.00
_cell.angle_beta   90.00
_cell.angle_gamma   90.00
#
_symmetry.space_group_name_H-M   'P 1'
#
loop_
_entity.id
_entity.type
_entity.pdbx_description
1 polymer ?
#
loop_
_entity_poly.entity_id
_entity_poly.type
_entity_poly.pdbx_seq_one_letter_code
_entity_poly.pdbx_strand_id
1 'polypeptide(L)' 'MKISAFLVATFFALTLVACGKPTAPEGANSEGYGTTHEGKPAEGRNELPPAK' A
#
# COMPACT_ATOMS: atom_id res chain seq x y z
N MET A 1 16.03 12.65 -35.62
CA MET A 1 15.86 11.42 -34.81
C MET A 1 16.23 11.58 -33.33
N LYS A 2 17.21 12.44 -32.94
CA LYS A 2 17.57 12.61 -31.52
C LYS A 2 16.54 13.39 -30.68
N ILE A 3 15.86 14.37 -31.28
CA ILE A 3 14.91 15.25 -30.56
C ILE A 3 13.57 14.54 -30.28
N SER A 4 13.07 13.71 -31.21
CA SER A 4 11.80 13.00 -30.99
C SER A 4 11.92 11.94 -29.90
N ALA A 5 13.07 11.26 -29.80
CA ALA A 5 13.33 10.32 -28.72
C ALA A 5 13.32 11.02 -27.34
N PHE A 6 13.91 12.21 -27.26
CA PHE A 6 13.89 13.03 -26.05
C PHE A 6 12.47 13.47 -25.64
N LEU A 7 11.65 13.92 -26.60
CA LEU A 7 10.27 14.31 -26.32
C LEU A 7 9.44 13.13 -25.82
N VAL A 8 9.53 11.97 -26.48
CA VAL A 8 8.78 10.76 -26.08
C VAL A 8 9.17 10.30 -24.69
N ALA A 9 10.46 10.27 -24.36
CA ALA A 9 10.94 9.89 -23.03
C ALA A 9 10.44 10.86 -21.94
N THR A 10 10.39 12.15 -22.26
CA THR A 10 9.92 13.19 -21.31
C THR A 10 8.43 13.05 -21.03
N PHE A 11 7.61 12.87 -22.07
CA PHE A 11 6.17 12.64 -21.88
C PHE A 11 5.89 11.36 -21.10
N PHE A 12 6.62 10.27 -21.37
CA PHE A 12 6.46 9.02 -20.64
C PHE A 12 6.82 9.16 -19.15
N ALA A 13 7.93 9.85 -18.84
CA ALA A 13 8.32 10.13 -17.45
C ALA A 13 7.25 10.95 -16.69
N LEU A 14 6.65 11.95 -17.34
CA LEU A 14 5.58 12.75 -16.75
C LEU A 14 4.32 11.92 -16.43
N THR A 15 3.98 10.93 -17.26
CA THR A 15 2.84 10.03 -16.98
C THR A 15 3.07 9.10 -15.78
N LEU A 16 4.32 8.69 -15.53
CA LEU A 16 4.68 7.83 -14.40
C LEU A 16 4.62 8.57 -13.07
N VAL A 17 4.96 9.87 -13.05
CA VAL A 17 4.83 10.72 -11.85
C VAL A 17 3.37 10.94 -11.47
N ALA A 18 2.46 10.97 -12.46
CA ALA A 18 1.03 11.17 -12.24
C ALA A 18 0.32 9.93 -11.67
N CYS A 19 0.89 8.73 -11.78
CA CYS A 19 0.33 7.51 -11.16
C CYS A 19 0.45 7.48 -9.63
N GLY A 20 1.07 8.49 -9.02
CA GLY A 20 1.25 8.54 -7.57
C GLY A 20 2.23 7.46 -7.10
N LYS A 21 2.91 7.73 -5.98
CA LYS A 21 3.67 6.67 -5.31
C LYS A 21 2.65 5.62 -4.82
N PRO A 22 3.03 4.34 -4.69
CA PRO A 22 2.19 3.40 -3.94
C PRO A 22 2.06 3.95 -2.52
N THR A 23 0.96 4.67 -2.26
CA THR A 23 0.62 5.18 -0.95
C THR A 23 0.18 3.97 -0.16
N ALA A 24 1.09 3.44 0.65
CA ALA A 24 0.70 2.61 1.77
C ALA A 24 -0.30 3.44 2.60
N PRO A 25 -1.38 2.83 3.10
CA PRO A 25 -2.28 3.55 4.00
C PRO A 25 -1.47 4.12 5.16
N GLU A 26 -1.83 5.31 5.62
CA GLU A 26 -1.10 6.06 6.66
C GLU A 26 -0.93 5.27 7.97
N GLY A 27 -1.74 4.22 8.15
CA GLY A 27 -1.57 3.20 9.17
C GLY A 27 -2.55 2.05 8.96
N ALA A 28 -2.45 1.04 9.82
CA ALA A 28 -3.54 0.08 9.98
C ALA A 28 -4.75 0.80 10.58
N ASN A 29 -5.94 0.66 9.98
CA ASN A 29 -7.17 1.06 10.65
C ASN A 29 -7.27 0.25 11.95
N SER A 30 -7.38 0.93 13.10
CA SER A 30 -7.50 0.28 14.41
C SER A 30 -8.87 -0.38 14.60
N GLU A 31 -9.89 0.09 13.87
CA GLU A 31 -11.24 -0.42 13.94
C GLU A 31 -11.33 -1.78 13.24
N GLY A 32 -11.61 -2.82 14.01
CA GLY A 32 -11.73 -4.20 13.51
C GLY A 32 -10.40 -4.89 13.22
N TYR A 33 -9.25 -4.26 13.51
CA TYR A 33 -7.95 -4.90 13.34
C TYR A 33 -7.84 -6.15 14.22
N GLY A 34 -7.44 -7.26 13.63
CA GLY A 34 -7.34 -8.54 14.34
C GLY A 34 -8.70 -9.15 14.71
N THR A 35 -9.80 -8.71 14.08
CA THR A 35 -11.11 -9.35 14.20
C THR A 35 -11.56 -9.98 12.88
N THR A 36 -12.43 -10.99 12.96
CA THR A 36 -13.11 -11.59 11.82
C THR A 36 -14.20 -10.67 11.30
N HIS A 37 -14.75 -10.99 10.12
CA HIS A 37 -15.93 -10.32 9.59
C HIS A 37 -17.18 -10.43 10.49
N GLU A 38 -17.19 -11.34 11.47
CA GLU A 38 -18.24 -11.49 12.48
C GLU A 38 -17.95 -10.68 13.76
N GLY A 39 -16.85 -9.91 13.80
CA GLY A 39 -16.41 -9.15 14.98
C GLY A 39 -15.76 -10.00 16.08
N LYS A 40 -15.44 -11.26 15.81
CA LYS A 40 -14.75 -12.14 16.76
C LYS A 40 -13.24 -11.93 16.70
N PRO A 41 -12.47 -12.15 17.79
CA PRO A 41 -11.02 -12.14 17.72
C PRO A 41 -10.50 -13.13 16.66
N ALA A 42 -9.49 -12.75 15.89
CA ALA A 42 -8.82 -13.66 14.97
C ALA A 42 -7.97 -14.66 15.76
N GLU A 43 -8.41 -15.91 15.84
CA GLU A 43 -7.69 -17.00 16.50
C GLU A 43 -6.40 -17.36 15.73
N GLY A 44 -5.33 -17.74 16.45
CA GLY A 44 -4.05 -18.14 15.89
C GLY A 44 -3.08 -16.99 15.63
N ARG A 45 -2.96 -16.52 14.37
CA ARG A 45 -1.79 -15.73 13.87
C ARG A 45 -1.46 -14.43 14.63
N ASN A 46 -2.39 -13.90 15.43
CA ASN A 46 -2.25 -12.66 16.19
C ASN A 46 -2.24 -12.87 17.71
N GLU A 47 -2.27 -14.11 18.20
CA GLU A 47 -2.21 -14.38 19.63
C GLU A 47 -0.84 -13.97 20.17
N LEU A 48 -0.84 -12.95 21.02
CA LEU A 48 0.36 -12.58 21.77
C LEU A 48 0.71 -13.75 22.71
N PRO A 49 1.99 -14.18 22.77
CA PRO A 49 2.39 -15.21 23.71
C PRO A 49 2.04 -14.78 25.14
N PRO A 50 1.69 -15.71 26.04
CA PRO A 50 1.32 -15.38 27.41
C PRO A 50 2.48 -14.62 28.08
N ALA A 51 2.14 -13.50 28.72
CA ALA A 51 3.09 -12.73 29.51
C ALA A 51 3.66 -13.64 30.61
N LYS A 52 4.99 -13.73 30.69
CA LYS A 52 5.71 -14.48 31.73
C LYS A 52 5.52 -13.84 33.10
#